data_AF-M3AGZ6-F1
#
_entry.id   AF-M3AGZ6-F1
#
_cell.length_a   1.000
_cell.length_b   1.000
_cell.length_c   1.000
_cell.angle_alpha   90.00
_cell.angle_beta   90.00
_cell.angle_gamma   90.00
#
_symmetry.space_group_name_H-M   'P 1'
#
loop_
_entity.id
_entity.type
_entity.pdbx_description
1 polymer ?
#
loop_
_entity_poly.entity_id
_entity_poly.type
_entity_poly.pdbx_seq_one_letter_code
_entity_poly.pdbx_strand_id
1 'polypeptide(L)'
;SHTRARSGTASGPHSLSLKVLRLSRPSLATQTPLPQTNFGDGLDIHPTASLAHPKGENDSTTFPLTPLLTLPSAFGAAYVGETFTCTLCVNNELSPDSNQRKSVSGVKITAELQTPSRQEGISLNLENAAEADQDEENLKPGATLQRTLRHELKDEGPHVLAVTVSYTETLIGSDGSAASAGRARTFRKLYQFVSQQLLAVRSKVTERKIREKNSPRQWVLEAQLENVGDASVVLERVWLKEREGILSTGVNGTKDREATVLKPQD
;
A
#
# COMPACT_ATOMS: atom_id res chain seq x y z
N SER A 1 20.64 10.44 43.49
CA SER A 1 20.10 11.56 42.69
C SER A 1 20.35 11.27 41.22
N HIS A 2 19.37 10.72 40.52
CA HIS A 2 19.52 10.39 39.08
C HIS A 2 19.19 11.62 38.23
N THR A 3 20.24 12.22 37.66
CA THR A 3 20.15 13.36 36.76
C THR A 3 19.62 12.88 35.41
N ARG A 4 18.35 13.19 35.11
CA ARG A 4 17.72 12.97 33.81
C ARG A 4 18.38 13.89 32.79
N ALA A 5 19.12 13.32 31.84
CA ALA A 5 19.64 14.05 30.69
C ALA A 5 18.46 14.65 29.91
N ARG A 6 18.34 15.98 29.93
CA ARG A 6 17.43 16.73 29.05
C ARG A 6 18.00 16.62 27.63
N SER A 7 17.35 15.85 26.77
CA SER A 7 17.56 15.97 25.32
C SER A 7 17.16 17.39 24.93
N GLY A 8 18.16 18.19 24.56
CA GLY A 8 17.98 19.56 24.11
C GLY A 8 17.19 19.56 22.80
N THR A 9 15.86 19.66 22.89
CA THR A 9 15.04 19.97 21.73
C THR A 9 15.43 21.37 21.28
N ALA A 10 15.99 21.44 20.08
CA ALA A 10 16.35 22.67 19.43
C ALA A 10 15.10 23.50 19.17
N SER A 11 14.76 24.43 20.08
CA SER A 11 13.62 25.33 19.95
C SER A 11 13.77 26.20 18.69
N GLY A 12 12.81 26.05 17.76
CA GLY A 12 12.73 26.73 16.47
C GLY A 12 11.99 25.86 15.43
N PRO A 13 11.41 26.43 14.37
CA PRO A 13 10.77 25.66 13.30
C PRO A 13 11.80 24.78 12.58
N HIS A 14 11.37 23.64 12.03
CA HIS A 14 12.23 22.77 11.22
C HIS A 14 12.39 23.33 9.81
N SER A 15 13.58 23.17 9.24
CA SER A 15 13.90 23.57 7.86
C SER A 15 13.46 22.52 6.83
N LEU A 16 13.11 21.33 7.31
CA LEU A 16 12.55 20.25 6.50
C LEU A 16 11.09 20.01 6.86
N SER A 17 10.29 19.65 5.87
CA SER A 17 8.94 19.14 6.06
C SER A 17 8.85 17.68 5.61
N LEU A 18 7.91 16.94 6.19
CA LEU A 18 7.58 15.57 5.78
C LEU A 18 6.14 15.52 5.27
N LYS A 19 5.96 14.99 4.07
CA LYS A 19 4.68 14.60 3.47
C LYS A 19 4.68 13.09 3.25
N VAL A 20 3.56 12.44 3.56
CA VAL A 20 3.37 11.00 3.36
C VAL A 20 2.16 10.79 2.48
N LEU A 21 2.33 10.01 1.42
CA LEU A 21 1.32 9.77 0.41
C LEU A 21 1.16 8.26 0.21
N ARG A 22 -0.04 7.73 0.44
CA ARG A 22 -0.36 6.36 0.04
C ARG A 22 -0.35 6.30 -1.49
N LEU A 23 0.34 5.30 -2.06
CA LEU A 23 0.36 5.14 -3.50
C LEU A 23 -0.96 4.50 -3.97
N SER A 24 -1.69 5.21 -4.83
CA SER A 24 -2.90 4.69 -5.47
C SER A 24 -2.53 3.55 -6.43
N ARG A 25 -3.40 2.55 -6.55
CA ARG A 25 -3.30 1.50 -7.57
C ARG A 25 -4.18 1.91 -8.76
N PRO A 26 -3.62 2.30 -9.91
CA PRO A 26 -4.41 2.56 -11.10
C PRO A 26 -5.17 1.29 -11.51
N SER A 27 -6.40 1.45 -11.98
CA SER A 27 -7.22 0.36 -12.53
C SER A 27 -7.68 0.69 -13.93
N LEU A 28 -8.05 -0.33 -14.71
CA LEU A 28 -8.66 -0.11 -16.01
C LEU A 28 -10.01 0.61 -15.83
N ALA A 29 -10.26 1.63 -16.64
CA ALA A 29 -11.52 2.36 -16.61
C ALA A 29 -12.63 1.43 -17.12
N THR A 30 -13.74 1.40 -16.42
CA THR A 30 -14.91 0.63 -16.85
C THR A 30 -15.70 1.42 -17.89
N GLN A 31 -16.39 0.70 -18.76
CA GLN A 31 -17.39 1.27 -19.66
C GLN A 31 -18.64 0.40 -19.65
N THR A 32 -19.78 1.01 -19.88
CA THR A 32 -21.06 0.30 -19.95
C THR A 32 -21.71 0.67 -21.28
N PRO A 33 -21.51 -0.15 -22.34
CA PRO A 33 -22.15 0.10 -23.62
C PRO A 33 -23.66 0.10 -23.46
N LEU A 34 -24.34 1.03 -24.14
CA LEU A 34 -25.80 1.06 -24.09
C LEU A 34 -26.37 -0.18 -24.80
N PRO A 35 -27.49 -0.73 -24.31
CA PRO A 35 -28.22 -1.74 -25.06
C PRO A 35 -28.67 -1.15 -26.40
N GLN A 36 -28.76 -1.98 -27.43
CA GLN A 36 -29.34 -1.56 -28.70
C GLN A 36 -30.80 -1.14 -28.48
N THR A 37 -31.14 0.04 -28.97
CA THR A 37 -32.51 0.55 -28.94
C THR A 37 -33.17 0.35 -30.31
N ASN A 38 -34.49 0.25 -30.33
CA ASN A 38 -35.28 0.20 -31.56
C ASN A 38 -36.56 1.05 -31.37
N PHE A 39 -36.36 2.33 -31.09
CA PHE A 39 -37.42 3.32 -30.91
C PHE A 39 -38.03 3.77 -32.24
N GLY A 40 -37.33 3.62 -33.36
CA GLY A 40 -37.77 4.09 -34.67
C GLY A 40 -37.52 5.59 -34.90
N ASP A 41 -37.89 6.08 -36.08
CA ASP A 41 -37.82 7.51 -36.49
C ASP A 41 -36.45 8.19 -36.31
N GLY A 42 -35.35 7.42 -36.34
CA GLY A 42 -33.99 7.95 -36.15
C GLY A 42 -33.67 8.36 -34.71
N LEU A 43 -34.49 7.93 -33.73
CA LEU A 43 -34.28 8.18 -32.30
C LEU A 43 -33.40 7.11 -31.63
N ASP A 44 -32.87 6.16 -32.40
CA ASP A 44 -32.07 5.07 -31.87
C ASP A 44 -30.70 5.56 -31.38
N ILE A 45 -30.36 5.13 -30.16
CA ILE A 45 -29.13 5.51 -29.49
C ILE A 45 -28.07 4.45 -29.81
N HIS A 46 -26.97 4.89 -30.40
CA HIS A 46 -25.87 3.99 -30.72
C HIS A 46 -25.22 3.45 -29.43
N PRO A 47 -24.94 2.13 -29.32
CA PRO A 47 -24.29 1.53 -28.14
C PRO A 47 -22.99 2.19 -27.72
N THR A 48 -22.29 2.82 -28.68
CA THR A 48 -21.02 3.50 -28.40
C THR A 48 -21.17 4.89 -27.75
N ALA A 49 -22.39 5.42 -27.66
CA ALA A 49 -22.64 6.77 -27.14
C ALA A 49 -22.30 6.92 -25.64
N SER A 50 -22.25 5.82 -24.88
CA SER A 50 -21.87 5.80 -23.46
C SER A 50 -20.43 5.33 -23.19
N LEU A 51 -19.62 5.08 -24.23
CA LEU A 51 -18.27 4.60 -24.01
C LEU A 51 -17.41 5.70 -23.40
N ALA A 52 -16.66 5.34 -22.36
CA ALA A 52 -15.74 6.25 -21.68
C ALA A 52 -14.59 6.73 -22.60
N HIS A 53 -14.34 6.01 -23.71
CA HIS A 53 -13.31 6.35 -24.68
C HIS A 53 -13.73 5.97 -26.11
N PRO A 54 -14.32 6.91 -26.86
CA PRO A 54 -14.65 6.70 -28.25
C PRO A 54 -13.36 6.81 -29.10
N LYS A 55 -12.70 5.69 -29.41
CA LYS A 55 -11.70 5.63 -30.50
C LYS A 55 -12.30 4.90 -31.71
N GLY A 56 -11.82 5.31 -32.89
CA GLY A 56 -12.50 5.19 -34.18
C GLY A 56 -12.84 3.78 -34.67
N GLU A 57 -14.00 3.72 -35.33
CA GLU A 57 -14.61 2.80 -36.32
C GLU A 57 -14.34 1.29 -36.33
N ASN A 58 -13.19 0.78 -35.87
CA ASN A 58 -12.83 -0.64 -36.03
C ASN A 58 -12.72 -1.43 -34.73
N ASP A 59 -12.93 -0.80 -33.56
CA ASP A 59 -12.60 -1.38 -32.25
C ASP A 59 -13.69 -1.13 -31.19
N SER A 60 -14.96 -1.02 -31.61
CA SER A 60 -16.11 -0.87 -30.71
C SER A 60 -16.36 -2.16 -29.92
N THR A 61 -15.48 -2.46 -28.97
CA THR A 61 -15.62 -3.61 -28.10
C THR A 61 -16.70 -3.30 -27.06
N THR A 62 -17.69 -4.18 -26.95
CA THR A 62 -18.69 -4.19 -25.86
C THR A 62 -18.07 -4.64 -24.53
N PHE A 63 -16.74 -4.76 -24.48
CA PHE A 63 -16.03 -5.25 -23.30
C PHE A 63 -16.14 -4.20 -22.17
N PRO A 64 -16.48 -4.62 -20.94
CA PRO A 64 -16.73 -3.67 -19.84
C PRO A 64 -15.47 -2.94 -19.33
N LEU A 65 -14.28 -3.32 -19.78
CA LEU A 65 -13.02 -2.64 -19.44
C LEU A 65 -12.44 -1.94 -20.66
N THR A 66 -11.92 -0.74 -20.46
CA THR A 66 -11.19 0.04 -21.47
C THR A 66 -9.68 -0.12 -21.27
N PRO A 67 -8.86 0.15 -22.29
CA PRO A 67 -7.39 0.20 -22.14
C PRO A 67 -6.90 1.44 -21.37
N LEU A 68 -7.79 2.33 -20.91
CA LEU A 68 -7.40 3.51 -20.14
C LEU A 68 -7.20 3.15 -18.67
N LEU A 69 -6.21 3.77 -18.04
CA LEU A 69 -6.03 3.68 -16.59
C LEU A 69 -6.67 4.89 -15.91
N THR A 70 -7.46 4.62 -14.88
CA THR A 70 -8.03 5.63 -13.99
C THR A 70 -7.43 5.52 -12.60
N LEU A 71 -7.25 6.67 -11.97
CA LEU A 71 -6.96 6.73 -10.54
C LEU A 71 -8.28 6.61 -9.77
N PRO A 72 -8.30 5.87 -8.65
CA PRO A 72 -9.47 5.83 -7.80
C PRO A 72 -9.79 7.24 -7.26
N SER A 73 -11.08 7.57 -7.16
CA SER A 73 -11.54 8.88 -6.67
C SER A 73 -11.21 9.16 -5.20
N ALA A 74 -10.81 8.12 -4.45
CA ALA A 74 -10.36 8.19 -3.08
C ALA A 74 -9.31 7.10 -2.78
N PHE A 75 -8.54 7.27 -1.71
CA PHE A 75 -7.45 6.37 -1.33
C PHE A 75 -7.90 4.98 -0.81
N GLY A 76 -9.20 4.72 -0.73
CA GLY A 76 -9.78 3.45 -0.31
C GLY A 76 -9.45 3.05 1.14
N ALA A 77 -10.07 1.96 1.61
CA ALA A 77 -9.69 1.32 2.86
C ALA A 77 -8.31 0.65 2.73
N ALA A 78 -7.65 0.39 3.86
CA ALA A 78 -6.52 -0.51 3.90
C ALA A 78 -7.03 -1.89 4.35
N TYR A 79 -6.52 -2.97 3.75
CA TYR A 79 -7.04 -4.32 3.98
C TYR A 79 -5.98 -5.28 4.50
N VAL A 80 -6.38 -6.16 5.42
CA VAL A 80 -5.55 -7.29 5.86
C VAL A 80 -5.24 -8.19 4.67
N GLY A 81 -3.98 -8.57 4.54
CA GLY A 81 -3.44 -9.36 3.42
C GLY A 81 -2.94 -8.51 2.24
N GLU A 82 -3.16 -7.20 2.24
CA GLU A 82 -2.64 -6.34 1.18
C GLU A 82 -1.24 -5.79 1.50
N THR A 83 -0.50 -5.44 0.45
CA THR A 83 0.73 -4.65 0.59
C THR A 83 0.40 -3.16 0.70
N PHE A 84 0.45 -2.63 1.90
CA PHE A 84 0.42 -1.19 2.18
C PHE A 84 1.67 -0.55 1.60
N THR A 85 1.48 0.40 0.68
CA THR A 85 2.55 1.11 -0.02
C THR A 85 2.37 2.61 0.16
N CYS A 86 3.41 3.29 0.63
CA CYS A 86 3.41 4.75 0.68
C CYS A 86 4.77 5.34 0.37
N THR A 87 4.75 6.60 -0.04
CA THR A 87 5.93 7.40 -0.34
C THR A 87 6.11 8.45 0.74
N LEU A 88 7.32 8.52 1.27
CA LEU A 88 7.79 9.51 2.23
C LEU A 88 8.57 10.57 1.47
N CYS A 89 8.09 11.81 1.48
CA CYS A 89 8.74 12.96 0.84
C CYS A 89 9.23 13.93 1.90
N VAL A 90 10.54 14.06 2.03
CA VAL A 90 11.19 15.06 2.87
C VAL A 90 11.58 16.25 2.00
N ASN A 91 10.91 17.38 2.22
CA ASN A 91 11.12 18.59 1.41
C ASN A 91 12.01 19.57 2.17
N ASN A 92 13.00 20.13 1.49
CA ASN A 92 13.78 21.24 2.03
C ASN A 92 13.04 22.55 1.79
N GLU A 93 12.49 23.12 2.87
CA GLU A 93 11.68 24.34 2.85
C GLU A 93 12.53 25.63 2.89
N LEU A 94 13.86 25.50 2.85
CA LEU A 94 14.73 26.65 2.69
C LEU A 94 14.51 27.28 1.30
N SER A 95 14.31 28.58 1.27
CA SER A 95 14.24 29.33 0.02
C SER A 95 15.65 29.59 -0.51
N PRO A 96 15.90 29.33 -1.81
CA PRO A 96 17.19 29.61 -2.44
C PRO A 96 17.54 31.11 -2.43
N ASP A 97 16.53 31.98 -2.36
CA ASP A 97 16.67 33.44 -2.41
C ASP A 97 16.64 34.10 -1.03
N SER A 98 16.46 33.31 0.05
CA SER A 98 16.40 33.87 1.38
C SER A 98 17.79 34.29 1.86
N ASN A 99 17.87 35.48 2.47
CA ASN A 99 19.05 35.93 3.24
C ASN A 99 19.37 35.01 4.44
N GLN A 100 18.62 33.91 4.63
CA GLN A 100 18.89 32.88 5.61
C GLN A 100 19.99 31.97 5.08
N ARG A 101 21.19 32.21 5.57
CA ARG A 101 22.38 31.41 5.29
C ARG A 101 22.33 30.07 6.06
N LYS A 102 21.45 29.16 5.65
CA LYS A 102 21.29 27.83 6.24
C LYS A 102 21.47 26.77 5.17
N SER A 103 22.13 25.67 5.53
CA SER A 103 22.17 24.45 4.72
C SER A 103 21.72 23.26 5.55
N VAL A 104 21.22 22.24 4.85
CA VAL A 104 20.76 20.98 5.44
C VAL A 104 21.56 19.82 4.84
N SER A 105 22.11 18.99 5.70
CA SER A 105 22.94 17.83 5.33
C SER A 105 22.63 16.61 6.19
N GLY A 106 23.04 15.43 5.72
CA GLY A 106 22.91 14.17 6.46
C GLY A 106 21.47 13.81 6.78
N VAL A 107 20.56 13.95 5.79
CA VAL A 107 19.14 13.68 5.97
C VAL A 107 18.91 12.17 6.04
N LYS A 108 18.41 11.68 7.16
CA LYS A 108 18.08 10.27 7.38
C LYS A 108 16.60 10.12 7.75
N ILE A 109 15.96 9.14 7.12
CA ILE A 109 14.55 8.80 7.32
C ILE A 109 14.49 7.40 7.93
N THR A 110 13.76 7.26 9.03
CA THR A 110 13.39 5.95 9.58
C THR A 110 11.88 5.86 9.73
N ALA A 111 11.33 4.66 9.51
CA ALA A 111 9.90 4.40 9.61
C ALA A 111 9.64 3.17 10.47
N GLU A 112 8.65 3.28 11.35
CA GLU A 112 8.18 2.20 12.21
C GLU A 112 6.67 2.08 12.07
N LEU A 113 6.16 0.85 12.04
CA LEU A 113 4.73 0.58 12.03
C LEU A 113 4.31 -0.06 13.34
N GLN A 114 3.44 0.62 14.08
CA GLN A 114 2.77 0.05 15.25
C GLN A 114 1.48 -0.60 14.77
N THR A 115 1.31 -1.87 15.10
CA THR A 115 0.10 -2.64 14.79
C THR A 115 -0.66 -2.95 16.08
N PRO A 116 -1.93 -3.36 15.99
CA PRO A 116 -2.70 -3.79 17.16
C PRO A 116 -2.02 -4.94 17.92
N SER A 117 -1.37 -5.86 17.21
CA SER A 117 -0.64 -6.98 17.81
C SER A 117 0.73 -6.58 18.36
N ARG A 118 1.34 -5.51 17.82
CA ARG A 118 2.70 -5.06 18.20
C ARG A 118 2.76 -3.54 18.35
N GLN A 119 2.41 -3.08 19.54
CA GLN A 119 2.42 -1.65 19.90
C GLN A 119 3.83 -1.05 20.01
N GLU A 120 4.86 -1.88 20.27
CA GLU A 120 6.26 -1.43 20.33
C GLU A 120 6.79 -0.92 18.98
N GLY A 121 6.13 -1.28 17.88
CA GLY A 121 6.52 -0.88 16.53
C GLY A 121 7.44 -1.90 15.84
N ILE A 122 7.30 -1.96 14.51
CA ILE A 122 8.11 -2.78 13.61
C ILE A 122 8.89 -1.82 12.72
N SER A 123 10.22 -1.87 12.75
CA SER A 123 11.04 -1.10 11.82
C SER A 123 10.76 -1.53 10.39
N LEU A 124 10.48 -0.57 9.52
CA LEU A 124 10.21 -0.80 8.10
C LEU A 124 11.45 -0.52 7.26
N ASN A 125 11.64 -1.34 6.23
CA ASN A 125 12.66 -1.10 5.22
C ASN A 125 12.17 -0.07 4.20
N LEU A 126 13.03 0.89 3.88
CA LEU A 126 12.77 1.92 2.88
C LEU A 126 13.49 1.56 1.58
N GLU A 127 12.76 1.52 0.47
CA GLU A 127 13.32 1.31 -0.86
C GLU A 127 14.23 2.49 -1.24
N ASN A 128 15.25 2.19 -2.05
CA ASN A 128 16.32 3.10 -2.51
C ASN A 128 17.27 3.61 -1.42
N ALA A 129 17.14 3.17 -0.16
CA ALA A 129 18.03 3.58 0.94
C ALA A 129 19.53 3.32 0.71
N ALA A 130 19.89 2.49 -0.28
CA ALA A 130 21.27 2.14 -0.61
C ALA A 130 21.92 3.01 -1.72
N GLU A 131 21.15 3.82 -2.47
CA GLU A 131 21.70 4.76 -3.47
C GLU A 131 22.09 6.12 -2.83
N ALA A 132 22.55 6.07 -1.57
CA ALA A 132 22.58 7.18 -0.62
C ALA A 132 23.79 8.11 -0.70
N ASP A 133 24.61 8.07 -1.76
CA ASP A 133 25.94 8.67 -1.68
C ASP A 133 26.02 10.14 -2.13
N GLN A 134 24.97 10.76 -2.68
CA GLN A 134 25.04 12.18 -3.09
C GLN A 134 23.86 13.05 -2.62
N ASP A 135 22.62 12.54 -2.67
CA ASP A 135 21.44 13.35 -2.33
C ASP A 135 21.16 13.45 -0.82
N GLU A 136 21.61 12.48 -0.01
CA GLU A 136 21.46 12.51 1.46
C GLU A 136 22.54 13.37 2.13
N GLU A 137 23.68 13.55 1.47
CA GLU A 137 24.80 14.32 2.01
C GLU A 137 24.49 15.81 2.04
N ASN A 138 23.85 16.36 0.99
CA ASN A 138 23.41 17.76 0.95
C ASN A 138 22.10 17.95 0.15
N LEU A 139 20.97 17.93 0.86
CA LEU A 139 19.67 18.21 0.24
C LEU A 139 19.55 19.71 -0.07
N LYS A 140 19.57 20.08 -1.35
CA LYS A 140 19.52 21.49 -1.79
C LYS A 140 18.23 22.20 -1.35
N PRO A 141 18.25 23.53 -1.15
CA PRO A 141 17.04 24.32 -0.94
C PRO A 141 15.99 24.06 -2.03
N GLY A 142 14.73 23.82 -1.65
CA GLY A 142 13.64 23.45 -2.56
C GLY A 142 13.64 22.01 -3.09
N ALA A 143 14.70 21.23 -2.86
CA ALA A 143 14.76 19.83 -3.28
C ALA A 143 13.96 18.92 -2.35
N THR A 144 13.61 17.72 -2.86
CA THR A 144 12.85 16.70 -2.13
C THR A 144 13.60 15.38 -2.15
N LEU A 145 13.79 14.79 -0.97
CA LEU A 145 14.25 13.41 -0.82
C LEU A 145 13.04 12.49 -0.71
N GLN A 146 12.94 11.52 -1.62
CA GLN A 146 11.82 10.58 -1.68
C GLN A 146 12.26 9.15 -1.32
N ARG A 147 11.49 8.49 -0.45
CA ARG A 147 11.63 7.06 -0.13
C ARG A 147 10.29 6.37 -0.24
N THR A 148 10.29 5.13 -0.71
CA THR A 148 9.07 4.31 -0.78
C THR A 148 9.15 3.21 0.27
N LEU A 149 8.05 2.95 0.97
CA LEU A 149 7.94 1.80 1.86
C LEU A 149 6.84 0.86 1.39
N ARG A 150 7.05 -0.43 1.65
CA ARG A 150 6.09 -1.50 1.39
C ARG A 150 6.02 -2.41 2.61
N HIS A 151 4.81 -2.67 3.07
CA HIS A 151 4.58 -3.58 4.18
C HIS A 151 3.28 -4.35 3.99
N GLU A 152 3.30 -5.65 4.22
CA GLU A 152 2.12 -6.50 4.18
C GLU A 152 1.33 -6.34 5.48
N LEU A 153 0.06 -5.94 5.40
CA LEU A 153 -0.80 -5.79 6.56
C LEU A 153 -1.29 -7.16 7.04
N LYS A 154 -1.03 -7.50 8.30
CA LYS A 154 -1.39 -8.81 8.87
C LYS A 154 -2.44 -8.74 9.96
N ASP A 155 -2.59 -7.56 10.55
CA ASP A 155 -3.51 -7.32 11.65
C ASP A 155 -4.67 -6.44 11.19
N GLU A 156 -5.87 -6.74 11.69
CA GLU A 156 -7.02 -5.86 11.58
C GLU A 156 -6.99 -4.82 12.70
N GLY A 157 -7.42 -3.59 12.40
CA GLY A 157 -7.60 -2.52 13.38
C GLY A 157 -6.65 -1.34 13.21
N PRO A 158 -6.46 -0.52 14.25
CA PRO A 158 -5.72 0.74 14.17
C PRO A 158 -4.21 0.51 14.01
N HIS A 159 -3.63 1.11 12.99
CA HIS A 159 -2.21 1.13 12.71
C HIS A 159 -1.66 2.55 12.85
N VAL A 160 -0.43 2.69 13.33
CA VAL A 160 0.27 3.97 13.41
C VAL A 160 1.62 3.86 12.72
N LEU A 161 1.76 4.57 11.60
CA LEU A 161 3.04 4.77 10.91
C LEU A 161 3.77 5.94 11.58
N ALA A 162 4.86 5.64 12.26
CA ALA A 162 5.74 6.60 12.89
C ALA A 162 6.96 6.85 12.00
N VAL A 163 7.11 8.07 11.48
CA VAL A 163 8.25 8.44 10.64
C VAL A 163 9.11 9.45 11.38
N THR A 164 10.39 9.14 11.50
CA THR A 164 11.39 10.01 12.12
C THR A 164 12.34 10.52 11.05
N VAL A 165 12.54 11.83 11.02
CA VAL A 165 13.50 12.50 10.13
C VAL A 165 14.57 13.15 11.00
N SER A 166 15.83 12.80 10.77
CA SER A 166 16.99 13.42 11.41
C SER A 166 17.88 14.05 10.36
N TYR A 167 18.42 15.24 10.65
CA TYR A 167 19.27 15.99 9.73
C TYR A 167 20.19 16.94 10.51
N THR A 168 21.20 17.50 9.83
CA THR A 168 22.08 18.52 10.37
C THR A 168 21.78 19.87 9.71
N GLU A 169 21.63 20.92 10.51
CA GLU A 169 21.43 22.30 10.05
C GLU A 169 22.71 23.11 10.31
N THR A 170 23.30 23.67 9.26
CA THR A 170 24.55 24.44 9.36
C THR A 170 24.29 25.89 8.95
N LEU A 171 24.79 26.85 9.74
CA LEU A 171 24.74 28.26 9.37
C LEU A 171 25.96 28.61 8.51
N ILE A 172 25.73 29.26 7.37
CA ILE A 172 26.78 29.71 6.45
C ILE A 172 27.14 31.17 6.79
N GLY A 173 28.43 31.48 6.81
CA GLY A 173 28.99 32.80 7.04
C GLY A 173 28.87 33.72 5.83
N SER A 174 29.24 34.99 6.02
CA SER A 174 29.22 36.02 4.95
C SER A 174 30.20 35.78 3.82
N ASP A 175 31.20 34.96 4.06
CA ASP A 175 32.30 34.55 3.19
C ASP A 175 32.04 33.19 2.51
N GLY A 176 30.87 32.58 2.72
CA GLY A 176 30.56 31.23 2.22
C GLY A 176 31.18 30.09 3.03
N SER A 177 31.94 30.39 4.10
CA SER A 177 32.45 29.39 5.02
C SER A 177 31.39 28.97 6.05
N ALA A 178 31.49 27.78 6.64
CA ALA A 178 30.56 27.38 7.70
C ALA A 178 30.77 28.27 8.94
N ALA A 179 29.82 29.15 9.25
CA ALA A 179 29.91 30.09 10.37
C ALA A 179 29.65 29.47 11.74
N SER A 180 29.02 28.28 11.78
CA SER A 180 28.73 27.55 13.00
C SER A 180 28.94 26.06 12.79
N ALA A 181 29.33 25.35 13.86
CA ALA A 181 29.24 23.90 13.89
C ALA A 181 27.81 23.45 13.57
N GLY A 182 27.67 22.40 12.76
CA GLY A 182 26.38 21.85 12.34
C GLY A 182 25.54 21.40 13.53
N ARG A 183 24.26 21.75 13.52
CA ARG A 183 23.31 21.42 14.58
C ARG A 183 22.44 20.25 14.17
N ALA A 184 22.55 19.12 14.87
CA ALA A 184 21.67 17.98 14.66
C ALA A 184 20.22 18.31 15.10
N ARG A 185 19.25 17.99 14.25
CA ARG A 185 17.82 18.18 14.48
C ARG A 185 17.04 16.94 14.08
N THR A 186 16.02 16.62 14.86
CA THR A 186 15.14 15.48 14.61
C THR A 186 13.71 15.88 14.86
N PHE A 187 12.79 15.37 14.04
CA PHE A 187 11.36 15.39 14.32
C PHE A 187 10.71 14.05 13.97
N ARG A 188 9.59 13.76 14.63
CA ARG A 188 8.81 12.53 14.43
C ARG A 188 7.36 12.91 14.12
N LYS A 189 6.79 12.33 13.08
CA LYS A 189 5.37 12.45 12.75
C LYS A 189 4.70 11.08 12.82
N LEU A 190 3.46 11.06 13.31
CA LEU A 190 2.64 9.87 13.44
C LEU A 190 1.46 9.98 12.47
N TYR A 191 1.21 8.93 11.71
CA TYR A 191 0.09 8.83 10.78
C TYR A 191 -0.74 7.60 11.15
N GLN A 192 -2.00 7.83 11.51
CA GLN A 192 -2.91 6.77 11.91
C GLN A 192 -3.81 6.37 10.75
N PHE A 193 -3.99 5.07 10.56
CA PHE A 193 -4.95 4.49 9.62
C PHE A 193 -5.55 3.21 10.21
N VAL A 194 -6.58 2.68 9.57
CA VAL A 194 -7.24 1.43 10.00
C VAL A 194 -7.10 0.40 8.88
N SER A 195 -6.66 -0.80 9.25
CA SER A 195 -6.68 -1.98 8.41
C SER A 195 -7.98 -2.74 8.66
N GLN A 196 -8.74 -3.04 7.62
CA GLN A 196 -10.03 -3.74 7.68
C GLN A 196 -9.88 -5.17 7.16
N GLN A 197 -10.75 -6.07 7.58
CA GLN A 197 -10.79 -7.41 7.01
C GLN A 197 -11.31 -7.36 5.56
N LEU A 198 -10.63 -8.05 4.63
CA LEU A 198 -11.09 -8.19 3.24
C LEU A 198 -11.76 -9.54 2.98
N LEU A 199 -11.17 -10.62 3.50
CA LEU A 199 -11.65 -11.99 3.30
C LEU A 199 -11.86 -12.66 4.64
N ALA A 200 -13.07 -13.11 4.94
CA ALA A 200 -13.32 -13.99 6.06
C ALA A 200 -13.11 -15.45 5.63
N VAL A 201 -12.32 -16.20 6.41
CA VAL A 201 -12.07 -17.62 6.17
C VAL A 201 -12.78 -18.43 7.25
N ARG A 202 -13.74 -19.27 6.86
CA ARG A 202 -14.42 -20.21 7.77
C ARG A 202 -14.03 -21.63 7.39
N SER A 203 -13.39 -22.34 8.31
CA SER A 203 -12.97 -23.72 8.11
C SER A 203 -13.86 -24.69 8.85
N LYS A 204 -14.23 -25.79 8.20
CA LYS A 204 -14.95 -26.92 8.80
C LYS A 204 -14.17 -28.21 8.55
N VAL A 205 -13.90 -28.96 9.62
CA VAL A 205 -13.22 -30.26 9.54
C VAL A 205 -14.23 -31.35 9.86
N THR A 206 -14.32 -32.36 9.00
CA THR A 206 -15.17 -33.53 9.22
C THR A 206 -14.36 -34.81 9.03
N GLU A 207 -14.53 -35.78 9.92
CA GLU A 207 -13.89 -37.09 9.77
C GLU A 207 -14.59 -37.89 8.69
N ARG A 208 -13.81 -38.39 7.71
CA ARG A 208 -14.30 -39.28 6.68
C ARG A 208 -14.29 -40.70 7.22
N LYS A 209 -15.48 -41.21 7.57
CA LYS A 209 -15.64 -42.60 8.02
C LYS A 209 -15.47 -43.56 6.84
N ILE A 210 -14.34 -44.26 6.79
CA ILE A 210 -14.09 -45.34 5.83
C ILE A 210 -14.46 -46.66 6.52
N ARG A 211 -15.14 -47.56 5.79
CA ARG A 211 -15.61 -48.85 6.33
C ARG A 211 -14.53 -49.94 6.38
N GLU A 212 -13.30 -49.64 5.99
CA GLU A 212 -12.20 -50.61 5.93
C GLU A 212 -11.47 -50.72 7.27
N LYS A 213 -11.22 -51.97 7.71
CA LYS A 213 -10.67 -52.27 9.04
C LYS A 213 -9.25 -51.74 9.31
N ASN A 214 -8.50 -51.31 8.29
CA ASN A 214 -7.10 -50.86 8.39
C ASN A 214 -6.79 -49.56 7.62
N SER A 215 -7.81 -48.81 7.19
CA SER A 215 -7.56 -47.54 6.48
C SER A 215 -7.06 -46.46 7.45
N PRO A 216 -6.10 -45.61 7.04
CA PRO A 216 -5.70 -44.45 7.84
C PRO A 216 -6.90 -43.52 8.05
N ARG A 217 -6.93 -42.81 9.19
CA ARG A 217 -7.95 -41.79 9.42
C ARG A 217 -7.85 -40.71 8.33
N GLN A 218 -8.99 -40.34 7.77
CA GLN A 218 -9.08 -39.31 6.75
C GLN A 218 -10.01 -38.21 7.24
N TRP A 219 -9.71 -36.97 6.86
CA TRP A 219 -10.51 -35.80 7.18
C TRP A 219 -10.81 -35.03 5.90
N VAL A 220 -11.99 -34.43 5.85
CA VAL A 220 -12.37 -33.45 4.84
C VAL A 220 -12.31 -32.09 5.50
N LEU A 221 -11.49 -31.21 4.92
CA LEU A 221 -11.43 -29.80 5.26
C LEU A 221 -12.19 -29.00 4.20
N GLU A 222 -13.22 -28.29 4.62
CA GLU A 222 -13.92 -27.30 3.82
C GLU A 222 -13.48 -25.92 4.29
N ALA A 223 -13.02 -25.07 3.37
CA ALA A 223 -12.65 -23.68 3.65
C ALA A 223 -13.56 -22.77 2.81
N GLN A 224 -14.43 -22.03 3.49
CA GLN A 224 -15.32 -21.05 2.90
C GLN A 224 -14.65 -19.68 2.95
N LEU A 225 -14.55 -19.02 1.79
CA LEU A 225 -13.99 -17.69 1.62
C LEU A 225 -15.14 -16.73 1.34
N GLU A 226 -15.30 -15.71 2.18
CA GLU A 226 -16.32 -14.68 2.04
C GLU A 226 -15.64 -13.32 1.88
N ASN A 227 -15.94 -12.60 0.81
CA ASN A 227 -15.51 -11.21 0.69
C ASN A 227 -16.37 -10.36 1.63
N VAL A 228 -15.73 -9.81 2.66
CA VAL A 228 -16.37 -8.97 3.69
C VAL A 228 -15.98 -7.50 3.55
N GLY A 229 -15.14 -7.16 2.57
CA GLY A 229 -14.75 -5.79 2.28
C GLY A 229 -15.73 -5.08 1.33
N ASP A 230 -15.59 -3.76 1.26
CA ASP A 230 -16.40 -2.89 0.39
C ASP A 230 -16.00 -2.93 -1.09
N ALA A 231 -14.93 -3.66 -1.43
CA ALA A 231 -14.39 -3.75 -2.77
C ALA A 231 -14.50 -5.17 -3.34
N SER A 232 -14.71 -5.30 -4.65
CA SER A 232 -14.61 -6.59 -5.33
C SER A 232 -13.16 -7.09 -5.36
N VAL A 233 -12.96 -8.39 -5.13
CA VAL A 233 -11.63 -9.02 -5.08
C VAL A 233 -11.56 -10.14 -6.09
N VAL A 234 -10.44 -10.23 -6.79
CA VAL A 234 -10.10 -11.37 -7.64
C VAL A 234 -9.05 -12.22 -6.93
N LEU A 235 -9.34 -13.50 -6.76
CA LEU A 235 -8.40 -14.47 -6.20
C LEU A 235 -7.66 -15.15 -7.34
N GLU A 236 -6.35 -14.95 -7.42
CA GLU A 236 -5.51 -15.59 -8.44
C GLU A 236 -5.30 -17.09 -8.12
N ARG A 237 -4.99 -17.39 -6.85
CA ARG A 237 -4.72 -18.76 -6.42
C ARG A 237 -5.07 -18.93 -4.95
N VAL A 238 -5.68 -20.06 -4.63
CA VAL A 238 -5.98 -20.49 -3.25
C VAL A 238 -5.34 -21.84 -3.01
N TRP A 239 -4.59 -21.99 -1.93
CA TRP A 239 -4.02 -23.26 -1.52
C TRP A 239 -3.94 -23.36 -0.01
N LEU A 240 -3.96 -24.58 0.50
CA LEU A 240 -3.74 -24.87 1.90
C LEU A 240 -2.27 -25.25 2.11
N LYS A 241 -1.62 -24.67 3.12
CA LYS A 241 -0.28 -25.11 3.51
C LYS A 241 -0.39 -26.29 4.48
N GLU A 242 0.07 -27.45 4.05
CA GLU A 242 0.14 -28.66 4.88
C GLU A 242 1.19 -28.52 5.99
N ARG A 243 0.93 -29.13 7.15
CA ARG A 243 1.95 -29.34 8.18
C ARG A 243 2.61 -30.70 7.99
N GLU A 244 3.83 -30.83 8.52
CA GLU A 244 4.57 -32.09 8.49
C GLU A 244 3.74 -33.25 9.07
N GLY A 245 3.76 -34.40 8.38
CA GLY A 245 2.96 -35.58 8.73
C GLY A 245 1.52 -35.59 8.21
N ILE A 246 1.09 -34.55 7.49
CA ILE A 246 -0.22 -34.51 6.82
C ILE A 246 0.02 -34.52 5.31
N LEU A 247 -0.68 -35.41 4.61
CA LEU A 247 -0.77 -35.41 3.15
C LEU A 247 -2.17 -34.93 2.78
N SER A 248 -2.29 -33.94 1.90
CA SER A 248 -3.59 -33.50 1.38
C SER A 248 -3.75 -33.77 -0.11
N THR A 249 -4.98 -33.76 -0.57
CA THR A 249 -5.32 -33.86 -1.99
C THR A 249 -6.48 -32.90 -2.24
N GLY A 250 -6.30 -31.99 -3.19
CA GLY A 250 -7.36 -31.07 -3.59
C GLY A 250 -8.54 -31.83 -4.19
N VAL A 251 -9.73 -31.58 -3.65
CA VAL A 251 -10.99 -32.19 -4.14
C VAL A 251 -11.72 -31.25 -5.11
N ASN A 252 -11.42 -29.96 -5.04
CA ASN A 252 -11.91 -28.95 -5.98
C ASN A 252 -10.84 -28.75 -7.08
N GLY A 253 -11.19 -29.10 -8.33
CA GLY A 253 -10.29 -29.00 -9.49
C GLY A 253 -9.60 -30.34 -9.78
N THR A 254 -10.17 -31.08 -10.73
CA THR A 254 -9.43 -32.17 -11.38
C THR A 254 -8.15 -31.62 -11.99
N LYS A 255 -7.05 -32.37 -11.92
CA LYS A 255 -5.73 -32.02 -12.48
C LYS A 255 -5.74 -31.55 -13.95
N ASP A 256 -6.85 -31.75 -14.68
CA ASP A 256 -7.05 -31.41 -16.09
C ASP A 256 -8.26 -30.51 -16.42
N ARG A 257 -8.89 -29.82 -15.45
CA ARG A 257 -9.94 -28.83 -15.78
C ARG A 257 -9.66 -27.46 -15.19
N GLU A 258 -9.61 -26.50 -16.09
CA GLU A 258 -9.70 -25.06 -15.90
C GLU A 258 -10.73 -24.74 -14.81
N ALA A 259 -10.35 -23.85 -13.89
CA ALA A 259 -11.01 -23.58 -12.62
C ALA A 259 -12.55 -23.56 -12.73
N THR A 260 -13.22 -24.32 -11.86
CA THR A 260 -14.68 -24.27 -11.75
C THR A 260 -15.09 -22.86 -11.32
N VAL A 261 -15.61 -22.08 -12.26
CA VAL A 261 -16.26 -20.80 -11.98
C VAL A 261 -17.51 -21.11 -11.16
N LEU A 262 -17.51 -20.74 -9.88
CA LEU A 262 -18.72 -20.76 -9.07
C LEU A 262 -19.74 -19.81 -9.69
N LYS A 263 -20.89 -20.34 -10.11
CA LYS A 263 -22.00 -19.51 -10.56
C LYS A 263 -22.77 -18.99 -9.34
N PRO A 264 -23.40 -17.81 -9.41
CA PRO A 264 -23.94 -17.13 -8.23
C PRO A 264 -25.20 -17.75 -7.59
N GLN A 265 -25.49 -19.03 -7.79
CA GLN A 265 -26.71 -19.68 -7.28
C GLN A 265 -26.54 -21.14 -6.80
N ASP A 266 -25.31 -21.61 -6.57
CA ASP A 266 -25.06 -22.90 -5.90
C ASP A 266 -24.71 -22.71 -4.42
#